data_AF-F0EZL6-F1
#
_entry.id   AF-F0EZL6-F1
#
_cell.length_a   1.000
_cell.length_b   1.000
_cell.length_c   1.000
_cell.angle_alpha   90.00
_cell.angle_beta   90.00
_cell.angle_gamma   90.00
#
_symmetry.space_group_name_H-M   'P 1'
#
loop_
_entity.id
_entity.type
_entity.pdbx_description
1 polymer ?
#
loop_
_entity_poly.entity_id
_entity_poly.type
_entity_poly.pdbx_seq_one_letter_code
_entity_poly.pdbx_strand_id
1 'polypeptide(L)'
;MKNAAKLCRLPEICYYHVFAQQGHIMTRMVKCIKLGKEAPGMKFAPLPNELGKRIFENVSQEAWDAWTRHQTMLINENRLSLADPRAREYLAQQMENYFFGEGADAVQGYVPK
;
A
#
# COMPACT_ATOMS: atom_id res chain seq x y z
N MET A 1 -3.38 35.15 36.84
CA MET A 1 -4.36 35.03 37.95
C MET A 1 -5.71 35.57 37.49
N LYS A 2 -6.69 34.69 37.29
CA LYS A 2 -8.15 34.88 37.48
C LYS A 2 -8.83 33.57 37.07
N ASN A 3 -9.12 32.77 38.07
CA ASN A 3 -9.98 31.59 37.99
C ASN A 3 -11.41 32.05 37.75
N ALA A 4 -12.15 31.32 36.91
CA ALA A 4 -13.41 30.67 37.28
C ALA A 4 -14.12 30.10 36.05
N ALA A 5 -14.15 28.77 36.03
CA ALA A 5 -15.16 27.89 35.44
C ALA A 5 -16.47 28.56 34.99
N LYS A 6 -16.71 28.49 33.68
CA LYS A 6 -18.07 28.47 33.15
C LYS A 6 -18.31 27.06 32.61
N LEU A 7 -19.06 26.30 33.41
CA LEU A 7 -19.61 24.98 33.10
C LEU A 7 -20.43 25.05 31.80
N CYS A 8 -19.83 24.66 30.68
CA CYS A 8 -20.60 24.21 29.51
C CYS A 8 -20.85 22.71 29.68
N ARG A 9 -22.02 22.39 30.23
CA ARG A 9 -22.59 21.05 30.31
C ARG A 9 -23.49 20.86 29.08
N LEU A 10 -22.92 20.41 27.95
CA LEU A 10 -23.64 19.78 26.83
C LEU A 10 -22.69 18.77 26.13
N PRO A 11 -23.14 17.55 25.78
CA PRO A 11 -22.28 16.45 25.39
C PRO A 11 -22.24 16.28 23.87
N GLU A 12 -21.51 17.14 23.16
CA GLU A 12 -21.19 16.93 21.73
C GLU A 12 -20.07 17.89 21.31
N ILE A 13 -18.99 17.83 22.09
CA ILE A 13 -17.75 18.52 21.76
C ILE A 13 -17.17 17.75 20.58
N CYS A 14 -17.42 18.30 19.39
CA CYS A 14 -16.74 18.05 18.15
C CYS A 14 -15.26 17.71 18.42
N TYR A 15 -14.96 16.42 18.44
CA TYR A 15 -13.60 15.86 18.48
C TYR A 15 -12.92 16.00 17.10
N TYR A 16 -13.12 17.16 16.46
CA TYR A 16 -12.48 17.58 15.23
C TYR A 16 -11.84 18.94 15.49
N HIS A 17 -10.82 18.93 16.34
CA HIS A 17 -9.80 19.96 16.26
C HIS A 17 -8.46 19.38 16.68
N VAL A 18 -7.46 19.74 15.86
CA VAL A 18 -6.06 19.31 15.91
C VAL A 18 -5.84 17.97 15.21
N PHE A 19 -5.49 18.03 13.93
CA PHE A 19 -4.17 17.59 13.45
C PHE A 19 -3.93 18.12 12.01
N ALA A 20 -3.91 19.45 11.86
CA ALA A 20 -3.21 20.08 10.74
C ALA A 20 -1.72 20.13 11.08
N GLN A 21 -1.06 18.98 11.08
CA GLN A 21 0.40 18.92 10.95
C GLN A 21 0.66 18.29 9.58
N GLN A 22 0.94 19.17 8.62
CA GLN A 22 1.65 18.83 7.40
C GLN A 22 3.05 18.35 7.79
N GLY A 23 3.14 17.12 8.28
CA GLY A 23 4.36 16.36 8.13
C GLY A 23 4.43 16.00 6.66
N HIS A 24 5.32 16.64 5.91
CA HIS A 24 5.92 15.96 4.77
C HIS A 24 6.56 14.68 5.34
N ILE A 25 5.79 13.59 5.40
CA ILE A 25 6.36 12.26 5.53
C ILE A 25 7.28 12.18 4.32
N MET A 26 8.60 12.10 4.56
CA MET A 26 9.61 11.85 3.54
C MET A 26 9.33 10.47 2.94
N THR A 27 8.28 10.41 2.13
CA THR A 27 7.74 9.20 1.58
C THR A 27 8.63 8.88 0.41
N ARG A 28 9.33 7.75 0.50
CA ARG A 28 10.17 7.25 -0.58
C ARG A 28 9.36 7.28 -1.86
N MET A 29 9.82 8.00 -2.87
CA MET A 29 9.20 7.96 -4.20
C MET A 29 9.72 6.73 -4.94
N VAL A 30 8.83 6.04 -5.65
CA VAL A 30 9.17 4.88 -6.48
C VAL A 30 8.53 5.03 -7.85
N LYS A 31 9.24 4.56 -8.88
CA LYS A 31 8.68 4.48 -10.24
C LYS A 31 7.79 3.25 -10.31
N CYS A 32 6.48 3.46 -10.20
CA CYS A 32 5.54 2.35 -10.14
C CYS A 32 5.40 1.69 -11.52
N ILE A 33 5.72 0.39 -11.62
CA ILE A 33 5.57 -0.38 -12.86
C ILE A 33 4.11 -0.48 -13.32
N LYS A 34 3.16 -0.50 -12.38
CA LYS A 34 1.73 -0.62 -12.70
C LYS A 34 1.10 0.70 -13.14
N LEU A 35 1.52 1.81 -12.54
CA LEU A 35 0.98 3.14 -12.83
C LEU A 35 1.79 3.90 -13.90
N GLY A 36 3.01 3.46 -14.20
CA GLY A 36 3.91 4.11 -15.16
C GLY A 36 4.43 5.49 -14.73
N LYS A 37 4.20 5.90 -13.47
CA LYS A 37 4.56 7.21 -12.92
C LYS A 37 5.28 7.08 -11.58
N GLU A 38 5.96 8.15 -11.18
CA GLU A 38 6.50 8.27 -9.82
C GLU A 38 5.35 8.48 -8.83
N ALA A 39 5.33 7.63 -7.80
CA ALA A 39 4.31 7.66 -6.76
C ALA A 39 4.93 7.32 -5.41
N PRO A 40 4.23 7.64 -4.30
CA PRO A 40 4.68 7.29 -2.97
C PRO A 40 4.82 5.76 -2.83
N GLY A 41 6.03 5.31 -2.51
CA GLY A 41 6.37 3.92 -2.25
C GLY A 41 5.84 3.43 -0.90
N MET A 42 5.79 2.11 -0.75
CA MET A 42 5.44 1.48 0.52
C MET A 42 6.47 1.84 1.61
N LYS A 43 6.05 1.79 2.88
CA LYS A 43 6.93 2.02 4.03
C LYS A 43 7.78 0.81 4.39
N PHE A 44 7.27 -0.39 4.13
CA PHE A 44 7.91 -1.67 4.45
C PHE A 44 7.65 -2.69 3.35
N ALA A 45 8.59 -3.62 3.15
CA ALA A 45 8.39 -4.73 2.23
C ALA A 45 7.32 -5.68 2.80
N PRO A 46 6.32 -6.10 1.99
CA PRO A 46 5.23 -6.95 2.48
C PRO A 46 5.67 -8.40 2.72
N LEU A 47 6.76 -8.85 2.09
CA LEU A 47 7.26 -10.21 2.19
C LEU A 47 8.79 -10.20 2.41
N PRO A 48 9.33 -11.10 3.26
CA PRO A 48 10.76 -11.20 3.56
C PRO A 48 11.51 -12.05 2.50
N ASN A 49 11.14 -11.93 1.23
CA ASN A 49 11.74 -12.66 0.12
C ASN A 49 12.17 -11.68 -1.00
N GLU A 50 12.91 -12.20 -1.98
CA GLU A 50 13.38 -11.41 -3.12
C GLU A 50 12.23 -10.74 -3.90
N LEU A 51 11.09 -11.43 -4.02
CA LEU A 51 9.89 -10.89 -4.66
C LEU A 51 9.35 -9.66 -3.89
N GLY A 52 9.27 -9.74 -2.56
CA GLY A 52 8.85 -8.64 -1.70
C GLY A 52 9.77 -7.44 -1.78
N LYS A 53 11.08 -7.67 -1.92
CA LYS A 53 12.08 -6.61 -2.17
C LYS A 53 11.85 -5.92 -3.52
N ARG A 54 11.64 -6.70 -4.60
CA ARG A 54 11.33 -6.15 -5.94
C ARG A 54 10.04 -5.33 -5.94
N ILE A 55 9.01 -5.83 -5.26
CA ILE A 55 7.73 -5.12 -5.09
C ILE A 55 7.95 -3.82 -4.32
N PHE A 56 8.69 -3.85 -3.22
CA PHE A 56 9.04 -2.66 -2.45
C PHE A 56 9.81 -1.61 -3.25
N GLU A 57 10.62 -2.03 -4.23
CA GLU A 57 11.40 -1.12 -5.09
C GLU A 57 10.63 -0.55 -6.28
N ASN A 58 9.69 -1.31 -6.84
CA ASN A 58 9.04 -1.00 -8.12
C ASN A 58 7.53 -0.75 -8.03
N VAL A 59 6.92 -0.90 -6.84
CA VAL A 59 5.47 -0.78 -6.63
C VAL A 59 5.17 0.31 -5.60
N SER A 60 4.25 1.21 -5.96
CA SER A 60 3.78 2.26 -5.06
C SER A 60 2.77 1.73 -4.04
N GLN A 61 2.56 2.50 -2.97
CA GLN A 61 1.53 2.20 -1.98
C GLN A 61 0.14 2.07 -2.63
N GLU A 62 -0.18 2.95 -3.58
CA GLU A 62 -1.45 2.92 -4.32
C GLU A 62 -1.67 1.61 -5.10
N ALA A 63 -0.63 1.15 -5.81
CA ALA A 63 -0.71 -0.09 -6.58
C ALA A 63 -0.79 -1.33 -5.65
N TRP A 64 -0.14 -1.26 -4.49
CA TRP A 64 -0.24 -2.31 -3.47
C TRP A 64 -1.63 -2.40 -2.84
N ASP A 65 -2.27 -1.25 -2.57
CA ASP A 65 -3.64 -1.20 -2.06
C ASP A 65 -4.63 -1.78 -3.09
N ALA A 66 -4.41 -1.49 -4.38
CA ALA A 66 -5.19 -2.08 -5.46
C ALA A 66 -5.03 -3.61 -5.52
N TRP A 67 -3.79 -4.11 -5.36
CA TRP A 67 -3.52 -5.55 -5.25
C TRP A 67 -4.22 -6.18 -4.04
N THR A 68 -4.21 -5.54 -2.87
CA THR A 68 -4.86 -6.07 -1.66
C THR A 68 -6.37 -6.27 -1.85
N ARG A 69 -7.02 -5.34 -2.56
CA ARG A 69 -8.44 -5.47 -2.96
C ARG A 69 -8.64 -6.64 -3.92
N HIS A 70 -7.78 -6.74 -4.93
CA HIS A 70 -7.81 -7.85 -5.90
C HIS A 70 -7.58 -9.21 -5.23
N GLN A 71 -6.63 -9.30 -4.30
CA GLN A 71 -6.35 -10.48 -3.49
C GLN A 71 -7.60 -10.91 -2.71
N THR A 72 -8.30 -9.97 -2.09
CA THR A 72 -9.56 -10.25 -1.37
C THR A 72 -10.61 -10.84 -2.31
N MET A 73 -10.74 -10.31 -3.53
CA MET A 73 -11.64 -10.91 -4.53
C MET A 73 -11.21 -12.32 -4.91
N LEU A 74 -9.93 -12.57 -5.17
CA LEU A 74 -9.41 -13.90 -5.49
C LEU A 74 -9.67 -14.91 -4.36
N ILE A 75 -9.50 -14.49 -3.10
CA ILE A 75 -9.77 -15.32 -1.92
C ILE A 75 -11.24 -15.71 -1.86
N ASN A 76 -12.14 -14.75 -2.06
CA ASN A 76 -13.58 -14.98 -1.96
C ASN A 76 -14.11 -15.83 -3.12
N GLU A 77 -13.71 -15.51 -4.36
CA GLU A 77 -14.18 -16.21 -5.57
C GLU A 77 -13.67 -17.65 -5.65
N ASN A 78 -12.37 -17.87 -5.37
CA ASN A 78 -11.79 -19.21 -5.41
C ASN A 78 -11.93 -19.96 -4.07
N ARG A 79 -12.63 -19.38 -3.09
CA ARG A 79 -12.80 -19.89 -1.72
C ARG A 79 -11.47 -20.35 -1.09
N LEU A 80 -10.43 -19.54 -1.25
CA LEU A 80 -9.10 -19.84 -0.76
C LEU A 80 -9.03 -19.71 0.75
N SER A 81 -8.30 -20.61 1.39
CA SER A 81 -7.98 -20.51 2.81
C SER A 81 -6.52 -20.14 2.99
N LEU A 82 -6.22 -19.04 3.69
CA LEU A 82 -4.85 -18.64 4.00
C LEU A 82 -4.11 -19.65 4.90
N ALA A 83 -4.84 -20.58 5.53
CA ALA A 83 -4.24 -21.69 6.27
C ALA A 83 -3.61 -22.74 5.34
N ASP A 84 -4.14 -22.90 4.13
CA ASP A 84 -3.61 -23.86 3.15
C ASP A 84 -2.32 -23.31 2.50
N PRO A 85 -1.19 -24.03 2.58
CA PRO A 85 0.03 -23.68 1.85
C PRO A 85 -0.20 -23.47 0.34
N ARG A 86 -1.05 -24.29 -0.30
CA ARG A 86 -1.31 -24.21 -1.75
C ARG A 86 -2.00 -22.90 -2.14
N ALA A 87 -2.92 -22.43 -1.30
CA ALA A 87 -3.58 -21.14 -1.51
C ALA A 87 -2.58 -19.98 -1.39
N ARG A 88 -1.63 -20.06 -0.45
CA ARG A 88 -0.56 -19.05 -0.32
C ARG A 88 0.37 -19.04 -1.53
N GLU A 89 0.74 -20.22 -2.03
CA GLU A 89 1.52 -20.35 -3.27
C GLU A 89 0.77 -19.79 -4.48
N TYR A 90 -0.52 -20.10 -4.62
CA TYR A 90 -1.36 -19.54 -5.69
C TYR A 90 -1.44 -18.01 -5.60
N LEU A 91 -1.69 -17.45 -4.42
CA LEU A 91 -1.73 -16.00 -4.24
C LEU A 91 -0.38 -15.33 -4.52
N ALA A 92 0.74 -15.98 -4.18
CA ALA A 92 2.08 -15.48 -4.51
C ALA A 92 2.32 -15.47 -6.03
N GLN A 93 1.91 -16.52 -6.75
CA GLN A 93 1.98 -16.58 -8.21
C GLN A 93 1.09 -15.53 -8.87
N GLN A 94 -0.14 -15.36 -8.38
CA GLN A 94 -1.05 -14.32 -8.88
C GLN A 94 -0.51 -12.91 -8.62
N MET A 95 0.15 -12.69 -7.49
CA MET A 95 0.80 -11.42 -7.17
C MET A 95 1.96 -11.13 -8.13
N GLU A 96 2.82 -12.12 -8.35
CA GLU A 96 3.92 -12.02 -9.31
C GLU A 96 3.38 -11.73 -10.71
N ASN A 97 2.34 -12.44 -11.14
CA ASN A 97 1.70 -12.21 -12.44
C ASN A 97 1.00 -10.84 -12.53
N TYR A 98 0.39 -10.34 -11.45
CA TYR A 98 -0.33 -9.07 -11.45
C TYR A 98 0.59 -7.86 -11.67
N PHE A 99 1.81 -7.94 -11.11
CA PHE A 99 2.82 -6.88 -11.15
C PHE A 99 3.86 -7.10 -12.25
N PHE A 100 4.29 -8.33 -12.47
CA PHE A 100 5.39 -8.72 -13.35
C PHE A 100 4.99 -9.67 -14.49
N GLY A 101 3.76 -10.18 -14.50
CA GLY A 101 3.22 -11.00 -15.60
C GLY A 101 2.87 -10.17 -16.84
N GLU A 102 2.31 -10.84 -17.86
CA GLU A 102 2.03 -10.32 -19.22
C GLU A 102 1.66 -8.83 -19.26
N GLY A 103 2.67 -7.97 -19.47
CA GLY A 103 2.56 -6.52 -19.37
C GLY A 103 3.74 -5.83 -18.67
N ALA A 104 4.65 -6.56 -18.02
CA ALA A 104 5.89 -6.01 -17.48
C ALA A 104 7.00 -5.75 -18.53
N ASP A 105 6.65 -5.82 -19.83
CA ASP A 105 7.46 -5.41 -20.98
C ASP A 105 7.37 -3.90 -21.27
N ALA A 106 7.39 -3.08 -20.22
CA ALA A 106 7.74 -1.66 -20.32
C ALA A 106 8.60 -1.36 -19.09
N VAL A 107 9.93 -1.44 -19.14
CA VAL A 107 10.79 -0.58 -19.94
C VAL A 107 12.07 -1.34 -20.33
N GLN A 108 12.14 -1.84 -21.57
CA GLN A 108 13.42 -1.89 -22.28
C GLN A 108 13.91 -0.45 -22.45
N GLY A 109 14.98 -0.05 -21.74
CA GLY A 109 15.71 1.18 -22.09
C GLY A 109 16.06 2.19 -21.00
N TYR A 110 16.15 1.84 -19.71
CA TYR A 110 16.79 2.75 -18.74
C TYR A 110 18.30 2.45 -18.62
N VAL A 111 19.09 3.17 -19.40
CA VAL A 111 20.55 3.28 -19.23
C VAL A 111 20.86 4.71 -18.77
N PRO A 112 21.15 4.97 -17.48
CA PRO A 112 21.65 6.27 -17.07
C PRO A 112 23.14 6.40 -17.43
N LYS A 113 23.47 7.44 -18.21
CA LYS A 113 24.81 8.03 -18.32
C LYS A 113 24.87 9.31 -17.51
#